data_AF-A0A398AXK7-F1
#
_entry.id   AF-A0A398AXK7-F1
#
_cell.length_a   1.000
_cell.length_b   1.000
_cell.length_c   1.000
_cell.angle_alpha   90.00
_cell.angle_beta   90.00
_cell.angle_gamma   90.00
#
_symmetry.space_group_name_H-M   'P 1'
#
loop_
_entity.id
_entity.type
_entity.pdbx_description
1 polymer ?
#
loop_
_entity_poly.entity_id
_entity_poly.type
_entity_poly.pdbx_seq_one_letter_code
_entity_poly.pdbx_strand_id
1 'polypeptide(L)'
;MLKSVTPRLSLGGEVFWAGVPRKSGIGYAARYETDQMVASAQVASTGNVVMNYVQKISEKVSLATDFVYNYFSRDVVASVGYDYILRQSRVRGKIDSNGVTSALLEERLSMGLNFLLSAEVDHKKKDYKFGFGLTAG
;
A
#
# COMPACT_ATOMS: atom_id res chain seq x y z
N MET A 1 -17.70 10.66 1.50
CA MET A 1 -17.98 10.83 2.94
C MET A 1 -17.81 9.48 3.62
N LEU A 2 -16.83 9.35 4.52
CA LEU A 2 -16.61 8.15 5.33
C LEU A 2 -17.33 8.35 6.66
N LYS A 3 -18.26 7.47 7.02
CA LYS A 3 -19.00 7.52 8.27
C LYS A 3 -18.66 6.26 9.08
N SER A 4 -18.10 6.47 10.27
CA SER A 4 -17.85 5.38 11.21
C SER A 4 -19.20 4.85 11.71
N VAL A 5 -19.56 3.62 11.33
CA VAL A 5 -20.83 2.97 11.72
C VAL A 5 -20.65 2.19 13.02
N THR A 6 -19.42 1.81 13.34
CA THR A 6 -19.03 1.14 14.59
C THR A 6 -17.62 1.62 14.97
N PRO A 7 -17.22 1.68 16.26
CA PRO A 7 -15.86 2.05 16.66
C PRO A 7 -14.73 1.27 15.95
N ARG A 8 -15.04 0.12 15.34
CA ARG A 8 -14.13 -0.74 14.58
C ARG A 8 -14.41 -0.81 13.08
N LEU A 9 -15.51 -0.23 12.60
CA LEU A 9 -15.95 -0.33 11.20
C LEU A 9 -16.36 1.03 10.66
N SER A 10 -15.60 1.51 9.69
CA SER A 10 -15.89 2.71 8.93
C SER A 10 -16.33 2.35 7.52
N LEU A 11 -17.49 2.84 7.11
CA LEU A 11 -17.99 2.67 5.75
C LEU A 11 -18.10 4.05 5.11
N GLY A 12 -17.72 4.18 3.86
CA GLY A 12 -17.80 5.42 3.13
C GLY A 12 -18.13 5.22 1.68
N GLY A 13 -18.79 6.22 1.10
CA GLY A 13 -18.93 6.34 -0.34
C GLY A 13 -18.05 7.48 -0.83
N GLU A 14 -17.29 7.24 -1.89
CA GLU A 14 -16.54 8.27 -2.62
C GLU A 14 -17.17 8.41 -4.01
N VAL A 15 -17.64 9.60 -4.36
CA VAL A 15 -18.13 9.87 -5.71
C VAL A 15 -17.00 10.60 -6.43
N PHE A 16 -16.45 9.98 -7.47
CA PHE A 16 -15.42 10.59 -8.30
C PHE A 16 -16.03 11.01 -9.64
N TRP A 17 -15.95 12.30 -9.93
CA TRP A 17 -16.34 12.86 -11.22
C TRP A 17 -15.08 13.34 -11.94
N ALA A 18 -14.59 12.56 -12.90
CA ALA A 18 -13.55 13.01 -13.81
C ALA A 18 -14.21 13.64 -15.05
N GLY A 19 -13.94 14.92 -15.31
CA GLY A 19 -14.54 15.67 -16.41
C GLY A 19 -14.11 15.20 -17.80
N VAL A 20 -12.91 14.62 -17.95
CA VAL A 20 -12.35 14.12 -19.21
C VAL A 20 -11.43 12.93 -18.91
N PRO A 21 -11.71 11.69 -19.37
CA PRO A 21 -12.87 11.23 -20.14
C PRO A 21 -14.13 11.22 -19.25
N ARG A 22 -15.31 11.47 -19.83
CA ARG A 22 -16.64 11.42 -19.17
C ARG A 22 -16.89 10.08 -18.46
N LYS A 23 -16.32 9.89 -17.29
CA LYS A 23 -16.50 8.71 -16.44
C LYS A 23 -16.89 9.22 -15.05
N SER A 24 -18.19 9.16 -14.79
CA SER A 24 -18.73 9.21 -13.43
C SER A 24 -18.50 7.86 -12.77
N GLY A 25 -17.85 7.85 -11.61
CA GLY A 25 -17.58 6.64 -10.85
C GLY A 25 -18.07 6.81 -9.42
N ILE A 26 -18.84 5.84 -8.93
CA ILE A 26 -19.20 5.76 -7.51
C ILE A 26 -18.34 4.68 -6.89
N GLY A 27 -17.58 5.04 -5.87
CA GLY A 27 -16.78 4.14 -5.05
C GLY A 27 -17.45 3.87 -3.70
N TYR A 28 -17.41 2.63 -3.26
CA TYR A 28 -17.71 2.24 -1.90
C TYR A 28 -16.42 1.81 -1.24
N ALA A 29 -16.14 2.34 -0.06
CA ALA A 29 -15.00 1.98 0.76
C ALA A 29 -15.51 1.45 2.10
N ALA A 30 -14.93 0.35 2.53
CA ALA A 30 -15.12 -0.24 3.83
C ALA A 30 -13.74 -0.37 4.47
N ARG A 31 -13.65 0.03 5.73
CA ARG A 31 -12.45 -0.13 6.55
C ARG A 31 -12.86 -0.73 7.88
N TYR A 32 -12.21 -1.82 8.23
CA TYR A 32 -12.35 -2.52 9.49
C TYR A 32 -11.02 -2.44 10.24
N GLU A 33 -11.04 -1.90 11.45
CA GLU A 33 -9.87 -1.66 12.28
C GLU A 33 -10.04 -2.36 13.63
N THR A 34 -9.07 -3.19 13.98
CA THR A 34 -8.91 -3.85 15.28
C THR A 34 -7.54 -3.50 15.83
N ASP A 35 -7.31 -3.72 17.12
CA ASP A 35 -6.08 -3.37 17.84
C ASP A 35 -4.79 -3.88 17.13
N GLN A 36 -4.84 -5.09 16.56
CA GLN A 36 -3.69 -5.73 15.90
C GLN A 36 -3.81 -5.81 14.37
N MET A 37 -4.95 -5.45 13.78
CA MET A 37 -5.21 -5.75 12.36
C MET A 37 -6.16 -4.74 11.72
N VAL A 38 -5.85 -4.33 10.51
CA VAL A 38 -6.65 -3.40 9.70
C VAL A 38 -6.94 -4.03 8.36
N ALA A 39 -8.21 -4.30 8.10
CA ALA A 39 -8.68 -4.72 6.79
C ALA A 39 -9.41 -3.55 6.12
N SER A 40 -9.22 -3.38 4.83
CA SER A 40 -9.93 -2.39 4.03
C SER A 40 -10.33 -3.01 2.70
N ALA A 41 -11.49 -2.65 2.21
CA ALA A 41 -11.99 -3.07 0.91
C ALA A 41 -12.64 -1.88 0.24
N GLN A 42 -12.32 -1.65 -1.02
CA GLN A 42 -12.81 -0.54 -1.80
C GLN A 42 -13.26 -1.08 -3.15
N VAL A 43 -14.43 -0.65 -3.59
CA VAL A 43 -15.04 -1.04 -4.85
C VAL A 43 -15.44 0.23 -5.57
N ALA A 44 -14.71 0.56 -6.63
CA ALA A 44 -15.06 1.64 -7.53
C ALA A 44 -15.91 1.10 -8.69
N SER A 45 -17.04 1.76 -8.98
CA SER A 45 -17.86 1.51 -10.17
C SER A 45 -17.12 1.75 -11.48
N THR A 46 -15.94 2.38 -11.40
CA THR A 46 -14.96 2.46 -12.51
C THR A 46 -14.37 1.08 -12.87
N GLY A 47 -14.65 0.03 -12.09
CA GLY A 47 -14.22 -1.34 -12.33
C GLY A 47 -13.05 -1.79 -11.46
N ASN A 48 -12.60 -0.99 -10.50
CA ASN A 48 -11.49 -1.35 -9.62
C ASN A 48 -12.01 -1.85 -8.28
N VAL A 49 -11.58 -3.03 -7.87
CA VAL A 49 -11.77 -3.58 -6.54
C VAL A 49 -10.41 -3.67 -5.88
N VAL A 50 -10.26 -3.09 -4.70
CA VAL A 50 -9.02 -3.08 -3.93
C VAL A 50 -9.33 -3.61 -2.55
N MET A 51 -8.59 -4.60 -2.10
CA MET A 51 -8.66 -5.11 -0.73
C MET A 51 -7.26 -5.03 -0.14
N ASN A 52 -7.12 -4.41 1.03
CA ASN A 52 -5.84 -4.34 1.73
C ASN A 52 -6.02 -4.87 3.14
N TYR A 53 -5.06 -5.65 3.60
CA TYR A 53 -5.06 -6.29 4.90
C TYR A 53 -3.70 -6.06 5.54
N VAL A 54 -3.67 -5.36 6.67
CA VAL A 54 -2.46 -5.04 7.40
C VAL A 54 -2.57 -5.66 8.78
N GLN A 55 -1.66 -6.57 9.10
CA GLN A 55 -1.57 -7.21 10.40
C GLN A 55 -0.30 -6.76 11.12
N LYS A 56 -0.49 -6.11 12.27
CA LYS A 56 0.59 -5.72 13.17
C LYS A 56 0.92 -6.91 14.06
N ILE A 57 2.06 -7.55 13.82
CA ILE A 57 2.55 -8.66 14.63
C ILE A 57 3.24 -8.10 15.90
N SER A 58 3.91 -6.95 15.77
CA SER A 58 4.61 -6.30 16.87
C SER A 58 4.69 -4.79 16.61
N GLU A 59 5.09 -3.99 17.60
CA GLU A 59 5.36 -2.56 17.38
C GLU A 59 6.42 -2.31 16.30
N LYS A 60 7.30 -3.30 16.09
CA LYS A 60 8.37 -3.24 15.10
C LYS A 60 8.02 -3.93 13.78
N VAL A 61 7.01 -4.79 13.74
CA VAL A 61 6.76 -5.67 12.57
C VAL A 61 5.32 -5.59 12.15
N SER A 62 5.09 -5.12 10.93
CA SER A 62 3.78 -5.11 10.29
C SER A 62 3.85 -5.90 8.99
N LEU A 63 2.89 -6.79 8.78
CA LEU A 63 2.67 -7.44 7.50
C LEU A 63 1.53 -6.73 6.78
N ALA A 64 1.67 -6.55 5.48
CA ALA A 64 0.66 -5.99 4.61
C ALA A 64 0.40 -6.97 3.46
N THR A 65 -0.85 -7.08 3.07
CA THR A 65 -1.29 -7.86 1.92
C THR A 65 -2.32 -7.05 1.18
N ASP A 66 -2.02 -6.73 -0.06
CA ASP A 66 -2.91 -5.96 -0.92
C ASP A 66 -3.38 -6.84 -2.07
N PHE A 67 -4.61 -6.68 -2.49
CA PHE A 67 -5.23 -7.40 -3.58
C PHE A 67 -6.02 -6.41 -4.42
N VAL A 68 -5.54 -6.19 -5.64
CA VAL A 68 -6.15 -5.25 -6.58
C VAL A 68 -6.67 -6.03 -7.76
N TYR A 69 -7.95 -5.87 -8.04
CA TYR A 69 -8.64 -6.48 -9.15
C TYR A 69 -9.22 -5.38 -10.04
N ASN A 70 -8.80 -5.36 -11.29
CA ASN A 70 -9.28 -4.42 -12.30
C ASN A 70 -10.18 -5.15 -13.28
N TYR A 71 -11.48 -4.88 -13.22
CA TYR A 71 -12.50 -5.48 -14.09
C TYR A 71 -12.33 -5.09 -15.56
N PHE A 72 -11.85 -3.87 -15.83
CA PHE A 72 -11.72 -3.36 -17.20
C PHE A 72 -10.55 -4.02 -17.94
N SER A 73 -9.40 -4.15 -17.28
CA SER A 73 -8.23 -4.82 -17.84
C SER A 73 -8.19 -6.32 -17.57
N ARG A 74 -9.10 -6.84 -16.72
CA ARG A 74 -9.07 -8.19 -16.15
C ARG A 74 -7.74 -8.52 -15.46
N ASP A 75 -7.03 -7.50 -14.99
CA ASP A 75 -5.77 -7.63 -14.28
C ASP A 75 -6.03 -7.88 -12.80
N VAL A 76 -5.32 -8.87 -12.26
CA VAL A 76 -5.36 -9.22 -10.85
C VAL A 76 -3.96 -9.14 -10.29
N VAL A 77 -3.78 -8.33 -9.26
CA VAL A 77 -2.48 -8.12 -8.62
C VAL A 77 -2.65 -8.40 -7.14
N ALA A 78 -2.10 -9.52 -6.71
CA ALA A 78 -1.89 -9.80 -5.29
C ALA A 78 -0.49 -9.32 -4.90
N SER A 79 -0.39 -8.70 -3.74
CA SER A 79 0.80 -8.04 -3.22
C SER A 79 0.97 -8.46 -1.78
N VAL A 80 2.17 -8.84 -1.39
CA VAL A 80 2.50 -9.12 0.01
C VAL A 80 3.73 -8.32 0.38
N GLY A 81 3.67 -7.65 1.51
CA GLY A 81 4.77 -6.86 2.03
C GLY A 81 4.93 -7.00 3.53
N TYR A 82 6.09 -6.59 3.99
CA TYR A 82 6.42 -6.48 5.40
C TYR A 82 7.12 -5.14 5.64
N ASP A 83 6.87 -4.56 6.81
CA ASP A 83 7.47 -3.34 7.30
C ASP A 83 8.09 -3.64 8.66
N TYR A 84 9.40 -3.47 8.73
CA TYR A 84 10.21 -3.73 9.90
C TYR A 84 10.82 -2.41 10.38
N ILE A 85 10.29 -1.86 11.47
CA ILE A 85 10.67 -0.58 12.04
C ILE A 85 11.52 -0.81 13.30
N LEU A 86 12.80 -0.46 13.23
CA LEU A 86 13.67 -0.34 14.39
C LEU A 86 13.82 1.14 14.79
N ARG A 87 14.46 1.39 15.93
CA ARG A 87 14.70 2.74 16.44
C ARG A 87 15.56 3.61 15.51
N GLN A 88 16.49 3.00 14.77
CA GLN A 88 17.45 3.70 13.91
C GLN A 88 17.40 3.25 12.44
N SER A 89 16.59 2.26 12.10
CA SER A 89 16.45 1.79 10.72
C SER A 89 15.04 1.27 10.49
N ARG A 90 14.54 1.38 9.26
CA ARG A 90 13.27 0.83 8.83
C ARG A 90 13.46 0.13 7.50
N VAL A 91 13.09 -1.14 7.45
CA VAL A 91 13.21 -1.97 6.25
C VAL A 91 11.81 -2.37 5.81
N ARG A 92 11.47 -2.06 4.57
CA ARG A 92 10.20 -2.42 3.95
C ARG A 92 10.47 -3.30 2.74
N GLY A 93 9.80 -4.43 2.67
CA GLY A 93 9.82 -5.31 1.51
C GLY A 93 8.41 -5.48 0.98
N LYS A 94 8.27 -5.56 -0.34
CA LYS A 94 7.01 -5.82 -1.03
C LYS A 94 7.26 -6.69 -2.25
N ILE A 95 6.39 -7.66 -2.48
CA ILE A 95 6.42 -8.55 -3.63
C ILE A 95 5.02 -8.60 -4.23
N ASP A 96 4.92 -8.36 -5.52
CA ASP A 96 3.70 -8.38 -6.30
C ASP A 96 3.63 -9.60 -7.22
N SER A 97 2.44 -10.15 -7.43
CA SER A 97 2.17 -11.29 -8.30
C SER A 97 2.48 -11.01 -9.78
N ASN A 98 2.71 -9.75 -10.14
CA ASN A 98 3.18 -9.34 -11.46
C ASN A 98 4.68 -9.56 -11.67
N GLY A 99 5.41 -10.05 -10.65
CA GLY A 99 6.86 -10.24 -10.70
C GLY A 99 7.64 -8.98 -10.36
N VAL A 100 7.01 -8.00 -9.71
CA VAL A 100 7.66 -6.79 -9.21
C VAL A 100 7.99 -6.99 -7.73
N THR A 101 9.26 -6.86 -7.39
CA THR A 101 9.75 -6.92 -6.01
C THR A 101 10.38 -5.58 -5.66
N SER A 102 9.90 -4.94 -4.59
CA SER A 102 10.43 -3.67 -4.10
C SER A 102 10.96 -3.84 -2.68
N ALA A 103 12.14 -3.29 -2.42
CA ALA A 103 12.75 -3.22 -1.10
C ALA A 103 13.16 -1.77 -0.82
N LEU A 104 12.96 -1.31 0.40
CA LEU A 104 13.27 0.03 0.85
C LEU A 104 13.91 -0.04 2.23
N LEU A 105 15.13 0.45 2.36
CA LEU A 105 15.86 0.55 3.62
C LEU A 105 16.08 2.01 3.95
N GLU A 106 15.48 2.44 5.05
CA GLU A 106 15.69 3.73 5.68
C GLU A 106 16.62 3.53 6.86
N GLU A 107 17.68 4.31 6.97
CA GLU A 107 18.60 4.29 8.09
C GLU A 107 18.81 5.72 8.59
N ARG A 108 18.53 5.94 9.87
CA ARG A 108 18.68 7.22 10.55
C ARG A 108 19.98 7.22 11.33
N LEU A 109 20.97 7.93 10.81
CA LEU A 109 22.23 8.15 11.51
C LEU A 109 22.06 9.26 12.56
N SER A 110 22.73 9.11 13.69
CA SER A 110 22.66 10.04 14.84
C SER A 110 23.16 11.47 14.54
N MET A 111 23.78 11.71 13.37
CA MET A 111 24.28 13.02 12.93
C MET A 111 23.24 13.89 12.19
N GLY A 112 21.94 13.56 12.24
CA GLY A 112 20.91 14.29 11.47
C GLY A 112 20.82 13.89 9.99
N LEU A 113 21.50 12.79 9.62
CA LEU A 113 21.48 12.23 8.28
C LEU A 113 20.49 11.06 8.20
N ASN A 114 19.61 11.09 7.21
CA ASN A 114 18.77 9.96 6.83
C ASN A 114 19.28 9.39 5.51
N PHE A 115 19.66 8.12 5.54
CA PHE A 115 20.00 7.34 4.37
C PHE A 115 18.76 6.56 3.93
N LEU A 116 18.43 6.64 2.65
CA LEU A 116 17.32 5.94 2.02
C LEU A 116 17.89 5.11 0.87
N LEU A 117 17.70 3.81 0.89
CA LEU A 117 17.97 2.93 -0.24
C LEU A 117 16.66 2.35 -0.73
N SER A 118 16.34 2.51 -2.00
CA SER A 118 15.24 1.84 -2.66
C SER A 118 15.77 0.92 -3.75
N ALA A 119 15.18 -0.25 -3.88
CA ALA A 119 15.43 -1.18 -4.96
C ALA A 119 14.09 -1.71 -5.44
N GLU A 120 13.82 -1.62 -6.73
CA GLU A 120 12.65 -2.18 -7.37
C GLU A 120 13.09 -3.02 -8.56
N VAL A 121 12.58 -4.24 -8.61
CA VAL A 121 13.00 -5.26 -9.56
C VAL A 121 11.75 -5.77 -10.26
N ASP A 122 11.59 -5.43 -11.54
CA ASP A 122 10.53 -5.95 -12.40
C ASP A 122 11.08 -7.13 -13.22
N HIS A 123 10.80 -8.36 -12.77
CA HIS A 123 11.22 -9.58 -13.47
C HIS A 123 10.60 -9.72 -14.86
N LYS A 124 9.39 -9.19 -15.06
CA LYS A 124 8.64 -9.35 -16.32
C LYS A 124 9.24 -8.47 -17.41
N LYS A 125 9.64 -7.26 -17.05
CA LYS A 125 10.30 -6.31 -17.98
C LYS A 125 11.82 -6.40 -17.97
N LYS A 126 12.40 -7.16 -17.04
CA LYS A 126 13.86 -7.20 -16.75
C LYS A 126 14.41 -5.80 -16.49
N ASP A 127 13.62 -4.97 -15.82
CA ASP A 127 13.97 -3.60 -15.45
C ASP A 127 14.32 -3.59 -13.96
N TYR A 128 15.48 -3.02 -13.64
CA TYR A 128 16.01 -2.98 -12.29
C TYR A 128 16.29 -1.52 -11.95
N LYS A 129 15.55 -1.00 -10.98
CA LYS A 129 15.65 0.39 -10.54
C LYS A 129 16.21 0.41 -9.14
N PHE A 130 17.40 0.97 -9.00
CA PHE A 130 18.02 1.21 -7.71
C PHE A 130 18.08 2.72 -7.48
N GLY A 131 17.61 3.14 -6.32
CA GLY A 131 17.63 4.52 -5.87
C GLY A 131 18.34 4.60 -4.52
N PHE A 132 19.07 5.69 -4.32
CA PHE A 132 19.57 6.06 -3.01
C PHE A 132 19.32 7.54 -2.78
N GLY A 133 19.02 7.89 -1.54
CA GLY A 133 18.74 9.24 -1.10
C GLY A 133 19.50 9.51 0.19
N LEU A 134 20.12 10.68 0.27
CA LEU A 134 20.68 11.22 1.50
C LEU A 134 19.92 12.50 1.80
N THR A 135 19.36 12.58 2.99
CA THR A 135 18.71 13.79 3.48
C THR A 135 19.40 14.24 4.75
N ALA A 136 19.89 15.48 4.77
CA ALA A 136 20.44 16.11 5.95
C ALA A 136 19.39 17.08 6.53
N GLY A 137 19.09 16.96 7.81
CA GLY A 137 18.14 17.80 8.53
C GLY A 137 18.61 18.13 9.94
#